data_AF-A0A2D4SDQ1-F1
#
_entry.id   AF-A0A2D4SDQ1-F1
#
_cell.length_a   1.000
_cell.length_b   1.000
_cell.length_c   1.000
_cell.angle_alpha   90.00
_cell.angle_beta   90.00
_cell.angle_gamma   90.00
#
_symmetry.space_group_name_H-M   'P 1'
#
loop_
_entity.id
_entity.type
_entity.pdbx_description
1 polymer ?
#
loop_
_entity_poly.entity_id
_entity_poly.type
_entity_poly.pdbx_seq_one_letter_code
_entity_poly.pdbx_strand_id
1 'polypeptide(L)'
;MTLFYCACAAGTGLQVEPLGPLVIDRQRDYAEVQLLKLELPWQPTTSAVPDPQVTISDPGGRIYNGHSGATRLPIQLRLPAGSGIVELRSVADFGNQALGAERLSLLQISHAGRQRTLRLRHWQDTDRNGRIDWLEARVDDILAAARRSPVMALRDAAKAVTNWHETTDVDCGGVLPQLPTVILISPMCVNQLGVNVHRLDLDRELTATVLHEAHHAWAYRQLRLRGGEDGLASIYGAMLDCLFHGGGDCRAGLRPDAAFMHEQEAQAEAFAQRHKLEVSTAGSR
;
A
#
# COMPACT_ATOMS: atom_id res chain seq x y z
N MET A 1 17.92 -34.71 53.80
CA MET A 1 17.43 -33.38 53.42
C MET A 1 17.61 -33.27 51.91
N THR A 2 16.54 -33.55 51.17
CA THR A 2 16.56 -33.73 49.71
C THR A 2 16.33 -32.36 49.07
N LEU A 3 17.38 -31.80 48.46
CA LEU A 3 17.30 -30.57 47.67
C LEU A 3 16.56 -30.89 46.36
N PHE A 4 15.30 -30.49 46.29
CA PHE A 4 14.57 -30.39 45.03
C PHE A 4 15.17 -29.24 44.22
N TYR A 5 16.03 -29.57 43.25
CA TYR A 5 16.32 -28.66 42.15
C TYR A 5 15.05 -28.53 41.32
N CYS A 6 14.37 -27.39 41.46
CA CYS A 6 13.32 -26.98 40.55
C CYS A 6 14.01 -26.66 39.21
N ALA A 7 14.06 -27.64 38.31
CA ALA A 7 14.45 -27.43 36.93
C ALA A 7 13.36 -26.57 36.27
N CYS A 8 13.54 -25.25 36.29
CA CYS A 8 12.82 -24.38 35.38
C CYS A 8 13.12 -24.89 33.97
N ALA A 9 12.10 -25.43 33.29
CA ALA A 9 12.20 -25.82 31.90
C ALA A 9 12.62 -24.59 31.09
N ALA A 10 13.91 -24.48 30.78
CA ALA A 10 14.40 -23.51 29.81
C ALA A 10 13.62 -23.75 28.52
N GLY A 11 12.87 -22.75 28.06
CA GLY A 11 12.01 -22.86 26.89
C GLY A 11 12.82 -23.37 25.71
N THR A 12 12.61 -24.62 25.30
CA THR A 12 13.47 -25.33 24.35
C THR A 12 13.20 -24.96 22.90
N GLY A 13 12.43 -23.90 22.62
CA GLY A 13 11.98 -23.55 21.27
C GLY A 13 12.52 -22.22 20.78
N LEU A 14 12.55 -22.05 19.45
CA LEU A 14 12.74 -20.77 18.79
C LEU A 14 11.82 -19.71 19.44
N GLN A 15 12.42 -18.62 19.88
CA GLN A 15 11.78 -17.41 20.36
C GLN A 15 11.74 -16.40 19.23
N VAL A 16 10.58 -15.76 19.09
CA VAL A 16 10.33 -14.72 18.09
C VAL A 16 9.62 -13.58 18.80
N GLU A 17 10.19 -12.39 18.74
CA GLU A 17 9.64 -11.22 19.41
C GLU A 17 9.66 -10.00 18.47
N PRO A 18 8.54 -9.29 18.29
CA PRO A 18 8.54 -7.98 17.64
C PRO A 18 9.36 -6.96 18.45
N LEU A 19 10.32 -6.30 17.82
CA LEU A 19 11.10 -5.23 18.42
C LEU A 19 10.42 -3.89 18.18
N GLY A 20 9.47 -3.55 19.06
CA GLY A 20 8.74 -2.29 19.02
C GLY A 20 7.54 -2.28 18.06
N PRO A 21 6.90 -1.12 17.93
CA PRO A 21 5.72 -0.97 17.07
C PRO A 21 6.10 -1.08 15.59
N LEU A 22 5.09 -1.33 14.77
CA LEU A 22 5.19 -1.16 13.33
C LEU A 22 5.40 0.32 13.00
N VAL A 23 6.32 0.61 12.09
CA VAL A 23 6.67 1.98 11.69
C VAL A 23 6.49 2.15 10.19
N ILE A 24 5.95 3.30 9.77
CA ILE A 24 5.89 3.69 8.35
C ILE A 24 7.21 4.35 7.98
N ASP A 25 7.98 3.71 7.09
CA ASP A 25 9.25 4.25 6.63
C ASP A 25 9.06 5.10 5.37
N ARG A 26 8.90 6.41 5.57
CA ARG A 26 8.74 7.40 4.48
C ARG A 26 9.94 7.48 3.53
N GLN A 27 11.12 7.00 3.94
CA GLN A 27 12.33 7.01 3.11
C GLN A 27 12.46 5.73 2.26
N ARG A 28 11.73 4.67 2.60
CA ARG A 28 11.76 3.37 1.93
C ARG A 28 10.36 2.98 1.47
N ASP A 29 9.82 3.80 0.57
CA ASP A 29 8.57 3.54 -0.14
C ASP A 29 7.30 3.52 0.75
N TYR A 30 7.35 4.21 1.89
CA TYR A 30 6.26 4.22 2.87
C TYR A 30 5.88 2.81 3.34
N ALA A 31 6.85 1.89 3.26
CA ALA A 31 6.66 0.51 3.68
C ALA A 31 6.35 0.47 5.17
N GLU A 32 5.45 -0.43 5.54
CA GLU A 32 5.27 -0.81 6.93
C GLU A 32 6.42 -1.72 7.33
N VAL A 33 7.21 -1.27 8.30
CA VAL A 33 8.41 -1.96 8.77
C VAL A 33 8.15 -2.55 10.15
N GLN A 34 8.38 -3.84 10.28
CA GLN A 34 8.42 -4.56 11.55
C GLN A 34 9.80 -5.20 11.74
N LEU A 35 10.47 -4.86 12.84
CA LEU A 35 11.67 -5.55 13.28
C LEU A 35 11.27 -6.77 14.12
N LEU A 36 11.86 -7.93 13.84
CA LEU A 36 11.71 -9.14 14.66
C LEU A 36 13.07 -9.58 15.20
N LYS A 37 13.11 -9.87 16.49
CA LYS A 37 14.20 -10.59 17.14
C LYS A 37 13.94 -12.08 17.06
N LEU A 38 14.93 -12.82 16.59
CA LEU A 38 14.95 -14.27 16.53
C LEU A 38 16.01 -14.78 17.50
N GLU A 39 15.62 -15.64 18.43
CA GLU A 39 16.55 -16.25 19.37
C GLU A 39 16.30 -17.75 19.45
N LEU A 40 17.36 -18.51 19.27
CA LEU A 40 17.38 -19.93 19.53
C LEU A 40 17.85 -20.18 20.97
N PRO A 41 17.32 -21.22 21.63
CA PRO A 41 17.82 -21.61 22.94
C PRO A 41 19.33 -21.87 22.83
N TRP A 42 20.08 -21.35 23.81
CA TRP A 42 21.54 -21.41 23.86
C TRP A 42 22.05 -22.81 23.51
N GLN A 43 22.92 -22.90 22.50
CA GLN A 43 23.66 -24.11 22.19
C GLN A 43 25.11 -23.92 22.65
N PRO A 44 25.70 -24.89 23.38
CA PRO A 44 27.08 -24.80 23.81
C PRO A 44 27.99 -24.70 22.59
N THR A 45 28.79 -23.65 22.54
CA THR A 45 29.84 -23.43 21.54
C THR A 45 30.99 -24.39 21.79
N THR A 46 30.81 -25.65 21.41
CA THR A 46 31.95 -26.49 21.03
C THR A 46 32.16 -26.31 19.54
N SER A 47 33.38 -25.92 19.19
CA SER A 47 33.85 -25.59 17.85
C SER A 47 33.32 -26.55 16.77
N ALA A 48 32.77 -25.96 15.69
CA ALA A 48 32.29 -26.57 14.44
C ALA A 48 30.78 -26.82 14.25
N VAL A 49 29.88 -26.27 15.09
CA VAL A 49 28.45 -26.24 14.74
C VAL A 49 28.22 -25.12 13.71
N PRO A 50 27.72 -25.41 12.49
CA PRO A 50 27.39 -24.37 11.53
C PRO A 50 26.25 -23.50 12.06
N ASP A 51 26.29 -22.20 11.72
CA ASP A 51 25.24 -21.27 12.14
C ASP A 51 23.85 -21.84 11.83
N PRO A 52 22.93 -21.86 12.82
CA PRO A 52 21.62 -22.43 12.63
C PRO A 52 20.84 -21.64 11.57
N GLN A 53 20.20 -22.38 10.66
CA GLN A 53 19.36 -21.80 9.63
C GLN A 53 17.92 -21.67 10.11
N VAL A 54 17.32 -20.51 9.89
CA VAL A 54 15.91 -20.22 10.14
C VAL A 54 15.26 -19.83 8.81
N THR A 55 14.08 -20.39 8.54
CA THR A 55 13.27 -20.00 7.38
C THR A 55 12.07 -19.20 7.85
N ILE A 56 11.84 -18.04 7.27
CA ILE A 56 10.62 -17.24 7.45
C ILE A 56 9.82 -17.32 6.16
N SER A 57 8.55 -17.67 6.26
CA SER A 57 7.62 -17.73 5.13
C SER A 57 6.27 -17.10 5.51
N ASP A 58 5.50 -16.72 4.51
CA ASP A 58 4.09 -16.38 4.65
C ASP A 58 3.29 -17.31 3.72
N PRO A 59 2.68 -18.39 4.25
CA PRO A 59 1.89 -19.32 3.44
C PRO A 59 0.61 -18.68 2.89
N GLY A 60 0.16 -17.57 3.49
CA GLY A 60 -0.99 -16.81 3.01
C GLY A 60 -0.69 -15.96 1.79
N GLY A 61 0.60 -15.78 1.45
CA GLY A 61 1.03 -14.98 0.31
C GLY A 61 0.66 -13.49 0.41
N ARG A 62 0.47 -12.96 1.63
CA ARG A 62 -0.14 -11.65 1.93
C ARG A 62 0.84 -10.47 1.90
N ILE A 63 1.92 -10.70 1.13
CA ILE A 63 2.85 -9.72 0.56
C ILE A 63 3.97 -9.21 1.47
N TYR A 64 5.06 -9.94 1.27
CA TYR A 64 6.44 -9.52 1.34
C TYR A 64 7.02 -9.89 -0.03
N ASN A 65 6.90 -8.99 -1.02
CA ASN A 65 7.49 -9.20 -2.34
C ASN A 65 8.70 -8.29 -2.56
N GLY A 66 9.91 -8.85 -2.51
CA GLY A 66 11.14 -8.08 -2.74
C GLY A 66 11.42 -7.70 -4.19
N HIS A 67 10.41 -7.58 -5.05
CA HIS A 67 10.57 -6.98 -6.37
C HIS A 67 10.83 -5.46 -6.30
N SER A 68 10.37 -4.79 -5.23
CA SER A 68 10.38 -3.32 -5.16
C SER A 68 10.65 -2.78 -3.76
N GLY A 69 11.50 -3.45 -2.99
CA GLY A 69 11.88 -2.97 -1.65
C GLY A 69 11.03 -3.49 -0.49
N ALA A 70 10.01 -4.33 -0.70
CA ALA A 70 9.52 -5.20 0.37
C ALA A 70 10.54 -6.32 0.67
N THR A 71 10.38 -7.03 1.79
CA THR A 71 11.15 -8.28 2.03
C THR A 71 10.64 -9.33 1.05
N ARG A 72 11.46 -10.22 0.45
CA ARG A 72 10.94 -11.33 -0.38
C ARG A 72 10.80 -12.58 0.48
N LEU A 73 9.60 -13.09 0.70
CA LEU A 73 9.41 -14.37 1.38
C LEU A 73 9.27 -15.54 0.37
N PRO A 74 9.75 -16.75 0.72
CA PRO A 74 10.46 -17.08 1.95
C PRO A 74 11.90 -16.53 1.97
N ILE A 75 12.39 -16.18 3.17
CA ILE A 75 13.81 -15.92 3.41
C ILE A 75 14.42 -17.01 4.27
N GLN A 76 15.69 -17.30 4.02
CA GLN A 76 16.51 -18.17 4.85
C GLN A 76 17.65 -17.35 5.45
N LEU A 77 17.77 -17.40 6.77
CA LEU A 77 18.71 -16.61 7.55
C LEU A 77 19.59 -17.57 8.35
N ARG A 78 20.89 -17.27 8.44
CA ARG A 78 21.78 -17.89 9.43
C ARG A 78 21.82 -16.99 10.65
N LEU A 79 21.72 -17.56 11.85
CA LEU A 79 21.74 -16.80 13.11
C LEU A 79 23.08 -17.02 13.84
N PRO A 80 24.06 -16.11 13.69
CA PRO A 80 25.32 -16.19 14.43
C PRO A 80 25.06 -16.23 15.93
N ALA A 81 25.73 -17.13 16.64
CA ALA A 81 25.53 -17.36 18.08
C ALA A 81 24.05 -17.64 18.47
N GLY A 82 23.23 -18.11 17.53
CA GLY A 82 21.83 -18.45 17.77
C GLY A 82 20.88 -17.25 17.89
N SER A 83 21.29 -16.03 17.53
CA SER A 83 20.42 -14.85 17.57
C SER A 83 20.55 -13.98 16.33
N GLY A 84 19.51 -13.18 16.05
CA GLY A 84 19.54 -12.19 14.98
C GLY A 84 18.31 -11.30 14.95
N ILE A 85 18.42 -10.19 14.21
CA ILE A 85 17.31 -9.29 13.94
C ILE A 85 17.00 -9.36 12.45
N VAL A 86 15.72 -9.48 12.12
CA VAL A 86 15.23 -9.41 10.75
C VAL A 86 14.30 -8.21 10.60
N GLU A 87 14.51 -7.46 9.53
CA GLU A 87 13.60 -6.41 9.11
C GLU A 87 12.62 -6.98 8.09
N LEU A 88 11.34 -6.91 8.45
CA LEU A 88 10.24 -7.29 7.59
C LEU A 88 9.56 -6.03 7.06
N ARG A 89 9.63 -5.85 5.75
CA ARG A 89 9.03 -4.73 5.03
C ARG A 89 7.85 -5.24 4.22
N SER A 90 6.66 -4.77 4.54
CA SER A 90 5.46 -5.04 3.74
C SER A 90 5.11 -3.80 2.92
N VAL A 91 4.92 -4.02 1.63
CA VAL A 91 4.21 -3.11 0.72
C VAL A 91 2.89 -3.81 0.45
N ALA A 92 1.78 -3.08 0.58
CA ALA A 92 0.41 -3.45 0.21
C ALA A 92 0.07 -4.94 -0.12
N ASP A 93 -0.90 -5.57 0.57
CA ASP A 93 -1.51 -6.88 0.23
C ASP A 93 -2.36 -6.84 -1.05
N PHE A 94 -2.22 -7.86 -1.89
CA PHE A 94 -2.86 -8.03 -3.19
C PHE A 94 -3.14 -9.51 -3.44
N GLY A 95 -3.95 -10.11 -2.57
CA GLY A 95 -4.41 -11.49 -2.76
C GLY A 95 -5.89 -11.73 -2.45
N ASN A 96 -6.63 -10.79 -1.86
CA ASN A 96 -8.04 -11.00 -1.56
C ASN A 96 -8.82 -9.70 -1.41
N GLN A 97 -9.85 -9.53 -2.25
CA GLN A 97 -10.91 -8.52 -2.10
C GLN A 97 -11.76 -8.72 -0.83
N ALA A 98 -11.58 -9.83 -0.09
CA ALA A 98 -12.40 -10.23 1.04
C ALA A 98 -11.94 -9.72 2.42
N LEU A 99 -11.11 -8.68 2.49
CA LEU A 99 -10.54 -8.25 3.77
C LEU A 99 -11.44 -7.24 4.50
N GLY A 100 -12.22 -7.78 5.44
CA GLY A 100 -12.86 -7.02 6.51
C GLY A 100 -11.87 -6.46 7.55
N ALA A 101 -12.40 -6.06 8.72
CA ALA A 101 -11.84 -5.12 9.70
C ALA A 101 -10.43 -5.38 10.30
N GLU A 102 -9.72 -6.47 10.01
CA GLU A 102 -8.31 -6.64 10.40
C GLU A 102 -7.50 -7.41 9.33
N ARG A 103 -6.48 -6.77 8.76
CA ARG A 103 -5.57 -7.37 7.77
C ARG A 103 -4.34 -7.96 8.48
N LEU A 104 -4.38 -9.28 8.68
CA LEU A 104 -3.35 -10.02 9.42
C LEU A 104 -2.51 -10.92 8.50
N SER A 105 -1.19 -10.82 8.62
CA SER A 105 -0.21 -11.76 8.05
C SER A 105 0.17 -12.82 9.08
N LEU A 106 0.23 -14.08 8.64
CA LEU A 106 0.56 -15.23 9.48
C LEU A 106 1.94 -15.76 9.10
N LEU A 107 2.98 -15.17 9.68
CA LEU A 107 4.34 -15.61 9.40
C LEU A 107 4.62 -16.96 10.04
N GLN A 108 5.14 -17.88 9.25
CA GLN A 108 5.68 -19.15 9.71
C GLN A 108 7.20 -19.03 9.80
N ILE A 109 7.73 -19.22 10.99
CA ILE A 109 9.16 -19.16 11.26
C ILE A 109 9.60 -20.54 11.73
N SER A 110 10.48 -21.17 10.97
CA SER A 110 10.84 -22.57 11.15
C SER A 110 12.34 -22.78 11.32
N HIS A 111 12.69 -23.72 12.19
CA HIS A 111 14.06 -24.15 12.47
C HIS A 111 14.06 -25.62 12.92
N ALA A 112 14.88 -26.46 12.29
CA ALA A 112 15.07 -27.87 12.66
C ALA A 112 13.75 -28.66 12.89
N GLY A 113 12.78 -28.49 11.97
CA GLY A 113 11.48 -29.16 12.05
C GLY A 113 10.49 -28.58 13.07
N ARG A 114 10.88 -27.53 13.80
CA ARG A 114 9.98 -26.77 14.69
C ARG A 114 9.51 -25.52 13.97
N GLN A 115 8.25 -25.13 14.23
CA GLN A 115 7.63 -23.96 13.64
C GLN A 115 6.99 -23.10 14.72
N ARG A 116 7.13 -21.79 14.58
CA ARG A 116 6.39 -20.76 15.31
C ARG A 116 5.56 -19.98 14.31
N THR A 117 4.37 -19.57 14.73
CA THR A 117 3.52 -18.66 13.96
C THR A 117 3.49 -17.31 14.65
N LEU A 118 3.81 -16.24 13.91
CA LEU A 118 3.67 -14.87 14.37
C LEU A 118 2.54 -14.19 13.59
N ARG A 119 1.66 -13.49 14.31
CA ARG A 119 0.63 -12.64 13.72
C ARG A 119 1.15 -11.22 13.62
N LEU A 120 1.23 -10.69 12.41
CA LEU A 120 1.57 -9.28 12.18
C LEU A 120 0.35 -8.55 11.62
N ARG A 121 0.09 -7.38 12.19
CA ARG A 121 -0.93 -6.44 11.71
C ARG A 121 -0.29 -5.59 10.62
N HIS A 122 -0.93 -5.56 9.47
CA HIS A 122 -0.59 -4.67 8.38
C HIS A 122 -1.78 -3.79 8.07
N TRP A 123 -1.52 -2.68 7.39
CA TRP A 123 -2.54 -1.72 6.95
C TRP A 123 -3.32 -1.19 8.14
N GLN A 124 -2.57 -0.69 9.11
CA GLN A 124 -3.15 -0.20 10.35
C GLN A 124 -3.85 1.13 10.11
N ASP A 125 -5.03 1.26 10.71
CA ASP A 125 -5.76 2.51 10.92
C ASP A 125 -5.68 2.78 12.43
N THR A 126 -4.58 3.41 12.86
CA THR A 126 -4.28 3.54 14.30
C THR A 126 -5.17 4.59 14.95
N ASP A 127 -5.54 5.62 14.19
CA ASP A 127 -6.38 6.72 14.67
C ASP A 127 -7.89 6.47 14.48
N ARG A 128 -8.26 5.37 13.80
CA ARG A 128 -9.63 4.90 13.54
C ARG A 128 -10.42 5.87 12.66
N ASN A 129 -9.73 6.56 11.74
CA ASN A 129 -10.35 7.50 10.82
C ASN A 129 -10.95 6.81 9.57
N GLY A 130 -10.83 5.49 9.47
CA GLY A 130 -11.33 4.67 8.38
C GLY A 130 -10.37 4.60 7.18
N ARG A 131 -9.13 5.05 7.33
CA ARG A 131 -8.07 5.01 6.32
C ARG A 131 -6.83 4.34 6.87
N ILE A 132 -6.09 3.71 5.99
CA ILE A 132 -4.83 3.09 6.35
C ILE A 132 -3.76 4.17 6.50
N ASP A 133 -3.08 4.17 7.65
CA ASP A 133 -2.10 5.18 8.06
C ASP A 133 -1.00 5.41 7.00
N TRP A 134 -0.47 4.34 6.38
CA TRP A 134 0.59 4.47 5.36
C TRP A 134 0.06 5.13 4.08
N LEU A 135 -1.16 4.79 3.66
CA LEU A 135 -1.78 5.35 2.47
C LEU A 135 -2.07 6.82 2.71
N GLU A 136 -2.62 7.15 3.88
CA GLU A 136 -2.91 8.52 4.26
C GLU A 136 -1.66 9.38 4.30
N ALA A 137 -0.64 8.96 5.04
CA ALA A 137 0.62 9.68 5.11
C ALA A 137 1.21 9.92 3.70
N ARG A 138 1.08 8.93 2.80
CA ARG A 138 1.63 9.00 1.46
C ARG A 138 0.84 9.92 0.54
N VAL A 139 -0.49 9.79 0.48
CA VAL A 139 -1.35 10.64 -0.35
C VAL A 139 -1.21 12.10 0.07
N ASP A 140 -1.17 12.36 1.37
CA ASP A 140 -1.00 13.71 1.91
C ASP A 140 0.36 14.30 1.54
N ASP A 141 1.45 13.52 1.65
CA ASP A 141 2.79 13.97 1.26
C ASP A 141 2.88 14.25 -0.26
N ILE A 142 2.25 13.42 -1.11
CA ILE A 142 2.16 13.65 -2.57
C ILE A 142 1.41 14.95 -2.89
N LEU A 143 0.21 15.14 -2.33
CA LEU A 143 -0.58 16.34 -2.57
C LEU A 143 0.13 17.60 -2.04
N ALA A 144 0.78 17.51 -0.88
CA ALA A 144 1.54 18.60 -0.30
C ALA A 144 2.76 18.96 -1.17
N ALA A 145 3.49 17.98 -1.69
CA ALA A 145 4.59 18.19 -2.62
C ALA A 145 4.12 18.82 -3.94
N ALA A 146 3.05 18.30 -4.56
CA ALA A 146 2.47 18.86 -5.77
C ALA A 146 2.01 20.32 -5.59
N ARG A 147 1.39 20.65 -4.45
CA ARG A 147 0.97 22.04 -4.12
C ARG A 147 2.16 23.01 -3.96
N ARG A 148 3.32 22.52 -3.53
CA ARG A 148 4.56 23.30 -3.41
C ARG A 148 5.39 23.31 -4.69
N SER A 149 5.01 22.54 -5.71
CA SER A 149 5.78 22.44 -6.95
C SER A 149 5.93 23.81 -7.65
N PRO A 150 7.11 24.10 -8.24
CA PRO A 150 7.28 25.26 -9.11
C PRO A 150 6.45 25.12 -10.40
N VAL A 151 6.11 23.90 -10.81
CA VAL A 151 5.30 23.62 -11.99
C VAL A 151 3.85 24.03 -11.74
N MET A 152 3.39 25.04 -12.49
CA MET A 152 2.06 25.61 -12.32
C MET A 152 0.94 24.58 -12.52
N ALA A 153 1.05 23.72 -13.53
CA ALA A 153 0.05 22.68 -13.81
C ALA A 153 -0.12 21.70 -12.64
N LEU A 154 0.97 21.24 -12.03
CA LEU A 154 0.95 20.40 -10.83
C LEU A 154 0.25 21.09 -9.65
N ARG A 155 0.63 22.34 -9.40
CA ARG A 155 0.08 23.11 -8.30
C ARG A 155 -1.42 23.35 -8.48
N ASP A 156 -1.86 23.66 -9.69
CA ASP A 156 -3.27 23.92 -9.99
C ASP A 156 -4.11 22.63 -9.92
N ALA A 157 -3.57 21.50 -10.38
CA ALA A 157 -4.17 20.18 -10.21
C ALA A 157 -4.37 19.84 -8.73
N ALA A 158 -3.30 19.91 -7.92
CA ALA A 158 -3.36 19.56 -6.51
C ALA A 158 -4.19 20.55 -5.64
N LYS A 159 -4.41 21.79 -6.13
CA LYS A 159 -5.32 22.77 -5.52
C LYS A 159 -6.79 22.54 -5.90
N ALA A 160 -7.06 21.79 -6.97
CA ALA A 160 -8.43 21.41 -7.32
C ALA A 160 -8.95 20.27 -6.42
N VAL A 161 -8.05 19.45 -5.89
CA VAL A 161 -8.37 18.40 -4.91
C VAL A 161 -8.75 19.03 -3.56
N THR A 162 -10.01 18.91 -3.18
CA THR A 162 -10.56 19.43 -1.91
C THR A 162 -10.43 18.45 -0.76
N ASN A 163 -10.49 17.15 -1.05
CA ASN A 163 -10.29 16.06 -0.08
C ASN A 163 -9.94 14.77 -0.85
N TRP A 164 -9.64 13.69 -0.13
CA TRP A 164 -9.54 12.36 -0.71
C TRP A 164 -10.18 11.31 0.21
N HIS A 165 -10.55 10.15 -0.33
CA HIS A 165 -11.02 9.00 0.46
C HIS A 165 -10.32 7.73 0.03
N GLU A 166 -10.08 6.85 1.00
CA GLU A 166 -9.74 5.47 0.70
C GLU A 166 -10.95 4.76 0.06
N THR A 167 -10.69 3.87 -0.90
CA THR A 167 -11.73 3.04 -1.52
C THR A 167 -11.19 1.64 -1.81
N THR A 168 -12.05 0.63 -1.75
CA THR A 168 -11.74 -0.73 -2.19
C THR A 168 -12.51 -1.14 -3.44
N ASP A 169 -13.40 -0.27 -3.91
CA ASP A 169 -14.40 -0.58 -4.93
C ASP A 169 -13.94 -0.18 -6.33
N VAL A 170 -12.81 0.53 -6.44
CA VAL A 170 -12.22 0.99 -7.69
C VAL A 170 -10.85 0.34 -7.86
N ASP A 171 -10.49 0.01 -9.10
CA ASP A 171 -9.27 -0.75 -9.39
C ASP A 171 -8.05 -0.07 -8.75
N CYS A 172 -7.86 1.24 -8.95
CA CYS A 172 -6.68 1.99 -8.48
C CYS A 172 -6.98 3.35 -7.85
N GLY A 173 -7.91 4.09 -8.44
CA GLY A 173 -8.35 5.41 -8.01
C GLY A 173 -9.60 5.85 -8.76
N GLY A 174 -10.05 7.05 -8.46
CA GLY A 174 -11.13 7.72 -9.18
C GLY A 174 -11.42 9.08 -8.58
N VAL A 175 -12.58 9.64 -8.90
CA VAL A 175 -13.14 10.82 -8.23
C VAL A 175 -14.55 10.50 -7.73
N LEU A 176 -14.98 11.15 -6.65
CA LEU A 176 -16.31 10.94 -6.09
C LEU A 176 -17.36 11.55 -7.04
N PRO A 177 -18.31 10.77 -7.59
CA PRO A 177 -19.22 11.27 -8.64
C PRO A 177 -20.04 12.49 -8.23
N GLN A 178 -20.44 12.56 -6.96
CA GLN A 178 -21.25 13.67 -6.43
C GLN A 178 -20.40 14.91 -6.09
N LEU A 179 -19.09 14.74 -5.91
CA LEU A 179 -18.13 15.80 -5.59
C LEU A 179 -16.80 15.53 -6.30
N PRO A 180 -16.67 15.75 -7.63
CA PRO A 180 -15.49 15.35 -8.41
C PRO A 180 -14.17 16.06 -8.06
N THR A 181 -14.19 16.98 -7.10
CA THR A 181 -12.98 17.55 -6.48
C THR A 181 -12.45 16.71 -5.31
N VAL A 182 -13.17 15.65 -4.91
CA VAL A 182 -12.75 14.67 -3.93
C VAL A 182 -12.25 13.44 -4.69
N ILE A 183 -10.97 13.12 -4.53
CA ILE A 183 -10.37 11.96 -5.21
C ILE A 183 -10.56 10.70 -4.36
N LEU A 184 -10.72 9.56 -5.01
CA LEU A 184 -10.78 8.24 -4.41
C LEU A 184 -9.47 7.55 -4.69
N ILE A 185 -8.79 7.06 -3.66
CA ILE A 185 -7.51 6.39 -3.79
C ILE A 185 -7.66 5.01 -3.19
N SER A 186 -7.45 3.97 -3.99
CA SER A 186 -7.39 2.61 -3.45
C SER A 186 -6.07 2.41 -2.72
N PRO A 187 -5.93 1.49 -1.75
CA PRO A 187 -4.62 1.02 -1.33
C PRO A 187 -4.04 0.03 -2.36
N MET A 188 -4.88 -0.47 -3.28
CA MET A 188 -4.53 -1.44 -4.30
C MET A 188 -4.74 -0.95 -5.76
N CYS A 189 -4.23 -1.71 -6.74
CA CYS A 189 -4.35 -1.46 -8.17
C CYS A 189 -4.43 -2.78 -8.94
N VAL A 190 -5.60 -3.44 -8.84
CA VAL A 190 -5.82 -4.79 -9.36
C VAL A 190 -6.46 -4.76 -10.74
N ASN A 191 -6.11 -5.72 -11.60
CA ASN A 191 -6.85 -5.95 -12.83
C ASN A 191 -8.12 -6.79 -12.56
N GLN A 192 -8.89 -7.06 -13.60
CA GLN A 192 -10.11 -7.88 -13.56
C GLN A 192 -9.90 -9.32 -13.04
N LEU A 193 -8.65 -9.80 -12.99
CA LEU A 193 -8.28 -11.11 -12.44
C LEU A 193 -7.87 -11.03 -10.96
N GLY A 194 -8.01 -9.87 -10.33
CA GLY A 194 -7.56 -9.61 -8.95
C GLY A 194 -6.05 -9.56 -8.81
N VAL A 195 -5.31 -9.47 -9.91
CA VAL A 195 -3.84 -9.40 -9.91
C VAL A 195 -3.41 -7.94 -9.87
N ASN A 196 -2.58 -7.58 -8.90
CA ASN A 196 -1.95 -6.27 -8.89
C ASN A 196 -0.99 -6.13 -10.07
N VAL A 197 -1.31 -5.16 -10.93
CA VAL A 197 -0.56 -4.88 -12.15
C VAL A 197 0.17 -3.54 -12.10
N HIS A 198 -0.15 -2.65 -11.15
CA HIS A 198 0.23 -1.23 -11.18
C HIS A 198 0.44 -0.61 -9.78
N ARG A 199 0.74 -1.40 -8.74
CA ARG A 199 1.28 -0.96 -7.43
C ARG A 199 2.43 -1.83 -6.94
N LEU A 200 3.38 -2.06 -7.83
CA LEU A 200 4.65 -2.66 -7.53
C LEU A 200 5.67 -1.62 -7.05
N ASP A 201 5.63 -0.36 -7.50
CA ASP A 201 6.47 0.75 -7.02
C ASP A 201 5.55 1.79 -6.37
N LEU A 202 5.36 1.72 -5.03
CA LEU A 202 4.36 2.57 -4.37
C LEU A 202 4.69 4.04 -4.56
N ASP A 203 5.96 4.43 -4.52
CA ASP A 203 6.41 5.82 -4.63
C ASP A 203 6.02 6.38 -5.98
N ARG A 204 6.26 5.67 -7.09
CA ARG A 204 5.96 6.19 -8.42
C ARG A 204 4.54 5.96 -8.86
N GLU A 205 3.99 4.78 -8.60
CA GLU A 205 2.69 4.38 -9.13
C GLU A 205 1.54 5.00 -8.33
N LEU A 206 1.62 5.06 -7.00
CA LEU A 206 0.64 5.81 -6.21
C LEU A 206 0.72 7.31 -6.51
N THR A 207 1.92 7.85 -6.74
CA THR A 207 2.06 9.25 -7.18
C THR A 207 1.37 9.47 -8.52
N ALA A 208 1.56 8.56 -9.48
CA ALA A 208 0.89 8.65 -10.76
C ALA A 208 -0.64 8.61 -10.58
N THR A 209 -1.18 7.68 -9.81
CA THR A 209 -2.62 7.63 -9.50
C THR A 209 -3.12 8.92 -8.88
N VAL A 210 -2.48 9.43 -7.83
CA VAL A 210 -2.91 10.67 -7.15
C VAL A 210 -2.88 11.86 -8.11
N LEU A 211 -1.85 11.97 -8.96
CA LEU A 211 -1.76 13.05 -9.96
C LEU A 211 -2.79 12.89 -11.08
N HIS A 212 -3.08 11.67 -11.50
CA HIS A 212 -4.12 11.34 -12.48
C HIS A 212 -5.48 11.83 -11.96
N GLU A 213 -5.86 11.44 -10.74
CA GLU A 213 -7.14 11.87 -10.17
C GLU A 213 -7.18 13.38 -9.87
N ALA A 214 -6.05 13.96 -9.46
CA ALA A 214 -5.95 15.41 -9.30
C ALA A 214 -6.16 16.17 -10.61
N HIS A 215 -5.73 15.59 -11.75
CA HIS A 215 -5.99 16.16 -13.07
C HIS A 215 -7.49 16.14 -13.39
N HIS A 216 -8.21 15.05 -13.09
CA HIS A 216 -9.67 15.01 -13.25
C HIS A 216 -10.38 16.07 -12.39
N ALA A 217 -9.98 16.21 -11.12
CA ALA A 217 -10.51 17.25 -10.24
C ALA A 217 -10.30 18.66 -10.81
N TRP A 218 -9.14 18.92 -11.42
CA TRP A 218 -8.84 20.18 -12.07
C TRP A 218 -9.62 20.40 -13.36
N ALA A 219 -9.70 19.40 -14.23
CA ALA A 219 -10.47 19.47 -15.47
C ALA A 219 -11.94 19.80 -15.16
N TYR A 220 -12.53 19.11 -14.17
CA TYR A 220 -13.87 19.42 -13.67
C TYR A 220 -13.99 20.88 -13.20
N ARG A 221 -13.03 21.38 -12.40
CA ARG A 221 -13.04 22.77 -11.92
C ARG A 221 -12.94 23.78 -13.06
N GLN A 222 -12.10 23.54 -14.07
CA GLN A 222 -11.96 24.42 -15.24
C GLN A 222 -13.26 24.49 -16.04
N LEU A 223 -13.94 23.35 -16.22
CA LEU A 223 -15.22 23.29 -16.91
C LEU A 223 -16.31 24.04 -16.15
N ARG A 224 -16.36 23.90 -14.82
CA ARG A 224 -17.30 24.65 -13.98
C ARG A 224 -17.10 26.16 -14.07
N LEU A 225 -15.85 26.63 -14.05
CA LEU A 225 -15.53 28.06 -14.19
C LEU A 225 -15.94 28.64 -15.55
N ARG A 226 -16.07 27.80 -16.59
CA ARG A 226 -16.52 28.20 -17.93
C ARG A 226 -18.05 28.18 -18.08
N GLY A 227 -18.80 27.89 -17.01
CA GLY A 227 -20.27 27.94 -17.00
C GLY A 227 -20.97 26.68 -17.52
N GLY A 228 -20.29 25.54 -17.60
CA GLY A 228 -20.85 24.27 -18.11
C GLY A 228 -21.62 23.42 -17.08
N GLU A 229 -22.43 24.03 -16.21
CA GLU A 229 -22.94 23.35 -15.00
C GLU A 229 -23.98 22.23 -15.23
N ASP A 230 -24.76 22.23 -16.32
CA ASP A 230 -25.90 21.29 -16.43
C ASP A 230 -25.64 20.00 -17.21
N GLY A 231 -24.60 19.97 -18.07
CA GLY A 231 -24.29 18.80 -18.90
C GLY A 231 -23.10 17.98 -18.40
N LEU A 232 -22.09 18.61 -17.81
CA LEU A 232 -20.79 17.96 -17.59
C LEU A 232 -20.59 17.38 -16.20
N ALA A 233 -21.23 17.92 -15.16
CA ALA A 233 -21.32 17.23 -13.87
C ALA A 233 -22.14 15.93 -14.01
N SER A 234 -23.12 15.92 -14.91
CA SER A 234 -23.88 14.73 -15.26
C SER A 234 -23.10 13.80 -16.20
N ILE A 235 -22.26 14.32 -17.11
CA ILE A 235 -21.35 13.50 -17.94
C ILE A 235 -20.23 12.90 -17.09
N TYR A 236 -19.56 13.64 -16.20
CA TYR A 236 -18.54 13.09 -15.29
C TYR A 236 -19.16 12.14 -14.25
N GLY A 237 -20.33 12.47 -13.70
CA GLY A 237 -21.09 11.56 -12.84
C GLY A 237 -21.55 10.28 -13.56
N ALA A 238 -22.06 10.39 -14.78
CA ALA A 238 -22.46 9.25 -15.61
C ALA A 238 -21.27 8.47 -16.18
N MET A 239 -20.16 9.14 -16.47
CA MET A 239 -18.85 8.59 -16.84
C MET A 239 -18.35 7.64 -15.75
N LEU A 240 -18.37 8.10 -14.50
CA LEU A 240 -17.95 7.31 -13.35
C LEU A 240 -18.95 6.19 -13.08
N ASP A 241 -20.25 6.46 -13.04
CA ASP A 241 -21.28 5.42 -12.89
C ASP A 241 -21.20 4.34 -13.98
N CYS A 242 -20.94 4.69 -15.25
CA CYS A 242 -20.81 3.74 -16.36
C CYS A 242 -19.53 2.89 -16.28
N LEU A 243 -18.41 3.50 -15.89
CA LEU A 243 -17.14 2.81 -15.69
C LEU A 243 -17.21 1.86 -14.49
N PHE A 244 -17.88 2.26 -13.40
CA PHE A 244 -18.02 1.44 -12.19
C PHE A 244 -19.05 0.31 -12.30
N HIS A 245 -20.05 0.41 -13.20
CA HIS A 245 -21.10 -0.61 -13.36
C HIS A 245 -21.01 -1.43 -14.66
N GLY A 246 -19.84 -1.50 -15.31
CA GLY A 246 -19.61 -2.37 -16.46
C GLY A 246 -20.47 -2.02 -17.69
N GLY A 247 -20.82 -0.74 -17.87
CA GLY A 247 -21.56 -0.21 -19.03
C GLY A 247 -23.02 -0.64 -19.17
N GLY A 248 -23.53 -1.54 -18.31
CA GLY A 248 -24.87 -2.12 -18.43
C GLY A 248 -26.00 -1.27 -17.84
N ASP A 249 -25.71 -0.49 -16.80
CA ASP A 249 -26.74 0.19 -15.98
C ASP A 249 -26.53 1.71 -15.88
N CYS A 250 -26.03 2.31 -16.96
CA CYS A 250 -25.94 3.76 -17.09
C CYS A 250 -27.35 4.38 -17.05
N ARG A 251 -27.57 5.40 -16.22
CA ARG A 251 -28.83 6.18 -16.24
C ARG A 251 -29.19 6.57 -17.67
N ALA A 252 -30.34 6.09 -18.14
CA ALA A 252 -30.84 6.33 -19.49
C ALA A 252 -30.94 7.84 -19.78
N GLY A 253 -30.12 8.32 -20.72
CA GLY A 253 -30.18 9.72 -21.22
C GLY A 253 -28.86 10.50 -21.19
N LEU A 254 -27.83 10.01 -20.50
CA LEU A 254 -26.52 10.65 -20.42
C LEU A 254 -25.44 9.63 -20.74
N ARG A 255 -25.23 9.32 -22.01
CA ARG A 255 -24.04 8.60 -22.44
C ARG A 255 -22.96 9.64 -22.74
N PRO A 256 -21.88 9.71 -21.96
CA PRO A 256 -20.70 10.47 -22.36
C PRO A 256 -20.28 10.07 -23.77
N ASP A 257 -19.83 11.03 -24.57
CA ASP A 257 -19.13 10.70 -25.81
C ASP A 257 -17.88 9.89 -25.45
N ALA A 258 -17.81 8.64 -25.91
CA ALA A 258 -16.71 7.74 -25.64
C ALA A 258 -15.36 8.30 -26.12
N ALA A 259 -15.37 9.15 -27.15
CA ALA A 259 -14.15 9.81 -27.63
C ALA A 259 -13.66 10.87 -26.64
N PHE A 260 -14.57 11.72 -26.15
CA PHE A 260 -14.27 12.70 -25.10
C PHE A 260 -13.74 12.02 -23.83
N MET A 261 -14.38 10.91 -23.45
CA MET A 261 -13.97 10.08 -22.33
C MET A 261 -12.54 9.58 -22.46
N HIS A 262 -12.24 8.94 -23.59
CA HIS A 262 -10.91 8.43 -23.86
C HIS A 262 -9.86 9.55 -23.88
N GLU A 263 -10.22 10.73 -24.41
CA GLU A 263 -9.33 11.89 -24.41
C GLU A 263 -9.03 12.39 -22.98
N GLN A 264 -10.03 12.49 -22.10
CA GLN A 264 -9.81 12.94 -20.72
C GLN A 264 -8.93 11.98 -19.92
N GLU A 265 -9.16 10.67 -20.04
CA GLU A 265 -8.31 9.63 -19.44
C GLU A 265 -6.88 9.69 -19.97
N ALA A 266 -6.72 9.83 -21.30
CA ALA A 266 -5.39 9.94 -21.91
C ALA A 266 -4.64 11.21 -21.47
N GLN A 267 -5.34 12.33 -21.29
CA GLN A 267 -4.75 13.57 -20.78
C GLN A 267 -4.34 13.43 -19.31
N ALA A 268 -5.18 12.85 -18.46
CA ALA A 268 -4.87 12.61 -17.06
C ALA A 268 -3.68 11.65 -16.90
N GLU A 269 -3.64 10.58 -17.69
CA GLU A 269 -2.53 9.64 -17.71
C GLU A 269 -1.24 10.30 -18.20
N ALA A 270 -1.29 11.05 -19.30
CA ALA A 270 -0.12 11.77 -19.81
C ALA A 270 0.41 12.82 -18.81
N PHE A 271 -0.49 13.47 -18.07
CA PHE A 271 -0.16 14.40 -17.00
C PHE A 271 0.56 13.68 -15.85
N ALA A 272 -0.02 12.60 -15.35
CA ALA A 272 0.54 11.80 -14.27
C ALA A 272 1.93 11.24 -14.62
N GLN A 273 2.07 10.62 -15.80
CA GLN A 273 3.34 10.04 -16.23
C GLN A 273 4.45 11.10 -16.41
N ARG A 274 4.09 12.30 -16.88
CA ARG A 274 5.04 13.40 -17.06
C ARG A 274 5.56 13.92 -15.73
N HIS A 275 4.71 14.02 -14.72
CA HIS A 275 5.01 14.75 -13.49
C HIS A 275 5.29 13.87 -12.27
N LYS A 276 5.04 12.55 -12.33
CA LYS A 276 5.25 11.67 -11.17
C LYS A 276 6.66 11.74 -10.60
N LEU A 277 7.69 11.93 -11.42
CA LEU A 277 9.08 12.04 -10.96
C LEU A 277 9.37 13.33 -10.20
N GLU A 278 8.65 14.42 -10.50
CA GLU A 278 8.82 15.71 -9.83
C GLU A 278 8.25 15.70 -8.40
N VAL A 279 7.31 14.79 -8.15
CA VAL A 279 6.59 14.67 -6.87
C VAL A 279 7.05 13.44 -6.07
N SER A 280 7.49 12.39 -6.76
CA SER A 280 8.01 11.17 -6.14
C SER A 280 9.28 11.46 -5.32
N THR A 281 9.40 10.78 -4.18
CA THR A 281 10.51 10.99 -3.24
C THR A 281 11.78 10.22 -3.63
N ALA A 282 11.71 9.26 -4.56
CA ALA A 282 12.84 8.45 -5.02
C ALA A 282 13.88 9.21 -5.88
N GLY A 283 13.85 10.54 -5.92
CA GLY A 283 14.80 11.37 -6.68
C GLY A 283 15.45 12.52 -5.90
N SER A 284 15.17 12.68 -4.61
CA SER A 284 15.75 13.77 -3.80
C SER A 284 17.08 13.39 -3.13
N ARG A 285 18.00 12.78 -3.88
CA ARG A 285 19.41 12.64 -3.51
C ARG A 285 20.30 13.04 -4.67
#